data_AF-A0A520DKP9-F1
#
_entry.id   AF-A0A520DKP9-F1
#
_cell.length_a   1.000
_cell.length_b   1.000
_cell.length_c   1.000
_cell.angle_alpha   90.00
_cell.angle_beta   90.00
_cell.angle_gamma   90.00
#
_symmetry.space_group_name_H-M   'P 1'
#
loop_
_entity.id
_entity.type
_entity.pdbx_description
1 polymer ?
#
loop_
_entity_poly.entity_id
_entity_poly.type
_entity_poly.pdbx_seq_one_letter_code
_entity_poly.pdbx_strand_id
1 'polypeptide(L)'
;MKYILCVIGLMFLAGCAENGYKKFYKPFVDVKTLQNVEYLAPAQQPELLESNNFERDIPILRSKSYVAIGASSFNGGFEETKNAIAQAKIIGATVVLVGSRYTNTQTTTSTLLLPNNQTTYQTGTANSNTTYNNSLSSSLGTAKTTTTYNGTSTTYGTQAVPFTVNQRRYDQEAIYFVKITQKFKFGVHLIDLTPEQRSKYERNTGALIDVVFEGSPAFNSNVLTGDLLISVDGILVNNSQNPKINPTY
;
A
#
# COMPACT_ATOMS: atom_id res chain seq x y z
N MET A 1 29.28 -15.78 -38.94
CA MET A 1 29.30 -15.57 -37.47
C MET A 1 29.03 -14.09 -37.18
N LYS A 2 27.76 -13.67 -37.17
CA LYS A 2 27.41 -12.25 -36.96
C LYS A 2 25.93 -12.02 -36.61
N TYR A 3 25.27 -12.96 -35.92
CA TYR A 3 23.86 -12.78 -35.49
C TYR A 3 23.57 -13.51 -34.16
N ILE A 4 24.45 -13.36 -33.16
CA ILE A 4 24.21 -13.93 -31.81
C ILE A 4 24.59 -12.89 -30.75
N LEU A 5 24.07 -11.67 -30.86
CA LEU A 5 24.29 -10.64 -29.85
C LEU A 5 23.14 -9.62 -29.81
N CYS A 6 21.89 -10.09 -29.66
CA CYS A 6 20.76 -9.15 -29.50
C CYS A 6 19.56 -9.70 -28.71
N VAL A 7 19.73 -10.74 -27.88
CA VAL A 7 18.60 -11.35 -27.13
C VAL A 7 18.71 -11.19 -25.61
N ILE A 8 19.81 -10.63 -25.08
CA ILE A 8 20.05 -10.51 -23.61
C ILE A 8 19.83 -9.06 -23.13
N GLY A 9 18.80 -8.39 -23.63
CA GLY A 9 18.53 -6.97 -23.32
C GLY A 9 17.09 -6.63 -22.98
N LEU A 10 16.23 -7.63 -22.72
CA LEU A 10 14.78 -7.44 -22.58
C LEU A 10 14.17 -8.03 -21.30
N MET A 11 14.92 -8.06 -20.19
CA MET A 11 14.43 -8.70 -18.94
C MET A 11 14.74 -7.93 -17.64
N PHE A 12 14.92 -6.60 -17.68
CA PHE A 12 15.11 -5.78 -16.46
C PHE A 12 14.17 -4.56 -16.39
N LEU A 13 12.94 -4.71 -16.85
CA LEU A 13 11.84 -3.77 -16.57
C LEU A 13 10.87 -4.33 -15.53
N ALA A 14 11.38 -5.12 -14.58
CA ALA A 14 10.72 -5.24 -13.28
C ALA A 14 10.88 -3.87 -12.60
N GLY A 15 10.01 -2.92 -12.97
CA GLY A 15 9.90 -1.66 -12.28
C GLY A 15 9.80 -1.94 -10.79
N CYS A 16 10.67 -1.31 -10.00
CA CYS A 16 10.54 -1.27 -8.55
C CYS A 16 9.23 -0.55 -8.23
N ALA A 17 8.09 -1.23 -8.34
CA ALA A 17 6.93 -0.90 -7.56
C ALA A 17 7.41 -0.96 -6.11
N GLU A 18 7.55 0.23 -5.50
CA GLU A 18 8.01 0.35 -4.13
C GLU A 18 7.06 -0.46 -3.25
N ASN A 19 7.56 -1.54 -2.65
CA ASN A 19 6.76 -2.47 -1.86
C ASN A 19 6.00 -1.71 -0.76
N GLY A 20 4.68 -1.62 -0.89
CA GLY A 20 3.81 -0.86 0.02
C GLY A 20 3.91 -1.38 1.46
N TYR A 21 4.01 -2.70 1.62
CA TYR A 21 4.18 -3.34 2.92
C TYR A 21 5.50 -2.96 3.60
N LYS A 22 6.58 -2.77 2.84
CA LYS A 22 7.86 -2.29 3.37
C LYS A 22 7.80 -0.82 3.76
N LYS A 23 7.20 0.01 2.91
CA LYS A 23 7.13 1.47 3.08
C LYS A 23 6.32 1.89 4.31
N PHE A 24 5.22 1.21 4.56
CA PHE A 24 4.29 1.53 5.66
C PHE A 24 4.43 0.61 6.88
N TYR A 25 5.55 -0.12 6.97
CA TYR A 25 5.84 -0.98 8.12
C TYR A 25 6.10 -0.17 9.39
N LYS A 26 5.42 -0.56 10.48
CA LYS A 26 5.61 -0.03 11.82
C LYS A 26 5.90 -1.18 12.79
N PRO A 27 7.07 -1.21 13.44
CA PRO A 27 7.35 -2.21 14.48
C PRO A 27 6.53 -1.90 15.73
N PHE A 28 5.99 -2.94 16.38
CA PHE A 28 5.33 -2.82 17.69
C PHE A 28 6.32 -3.00 18.83
N VAL A 29 7.33 -3.84 18.62
CA VAL A 29 8.37 -4.17 19.57
C VAL A 29 9.71 -4.13 18.86
N ASP A 30 10.77 -3.80 19.59
CA ASP A 30 12.11 -3.97 19.04
C ASP A 30 12.38 -5.47 18.92
N VAL A 31 12.53 -5.93 17.68
CA VAL A 31 12.75 -7.33 17.36
C VAL A 31 13.96 -7.87 18.12
N LYS A 32 14.96 -7.03 18.45
CA LYS A 32 16.18 -7.43 19.17
C LYS A 32 16.00 -7.61 20.67
N THR A 33 14.94 -7.08 21.26
CA THR A 33 14.69 -7.22 22.72
C THR A 33 13.89 -8.47 23.04
N LEU A 34 13.26 -9.09 22.03
CA LEU A 34 12.51 -10.32 22.21
C LEU A 34 13.46 -11.49 22.49
N GLN A 35 13.48 -11.94 23.74
CA GLN A 35 14.15 -13.18 24.13
C GLN A 35 13.18 -14.36 23.92
N ASN A 36 13.71 -15.55 23.63
CA ASN A 36 12.94 -16.79 23.49
C ASN A 36 11.87 -16.77 22.38
N VAL A 37 12.24 -16.26 21.20
CA VAL A 37 11.42 -16.32 19.99
C VAL A 37 12.15 -17.07 18.88
N GLU A 38 11.40 -17.79 18.06
CA GLU A 38 11.89 -18.46 16.87
C GLU A 38 11.62 -17.55 15.67
N TYR A 39 12.70 -16.94 15.17
CA TYR A 39 12.68 -16.22 13.91
C TYR A 39 12.71 -17.20 12.74
N LEU A 40 12.21 -16.72 11.60
CA LEU A 40 12.29 -17.46 10.35
C LEU A 40 13.74 -17.81 10.00
N ALA A 41 14.02 -19.11 9.79
CA ALA A 41 15.32 -19.55 9.31
C ALA A 41 15.56 -19.04 7.86
N PRO A 42 16.82 -18.78 7.45
CA PRO A 42 17.12 -18.19 6.14
C PRO A 42 16.58 -18.95 4.92
N ALA A 43 16.31 -20.25 5.06
CA ALA A 43 15.78 -21.12 4.01
C ALA A 43 14.26 -21.36 4.09
N GLN A 44 13.60 -20.92 5.17
CA GLN A 44 12.18 -21.16 5.40
C GLN A 44 11.32 -20.05 4.80
N GLN A 45 10.15 -20.41 4.27
CA GLN A 45 9.17 -19.43 3.80
C GLN A 45 8.19 -19.09 4.93
N PRO A 46 7.86 -17.80 5.14
CA PRO A 46 6.79 -17.42 6.05
C PRO A 46 5.46 -18.03 5.60
N GLU A 47 4.65 -18.46 6.55
CA GLU A 47 3.28 -18.85 6.30
C GLU A 47 2.43 -17.61 6.03
N LEU A 48 1.72 -17.59 4.91
CA LEU A 48 0.80 -16.52 4.55
C LEU A 48 -0.63 -16.94 4.91
N LEU A 49 -1.29 -16.15 5.74
CA LEU A 49 -2.69 -16.30 6.10
C LEU A 49 -3.47 -15.08 5.63
N GLU A 50 -4.58 -15.31 4.93
CA GLU A 50 -5.49 -14.23 4.55
C GLU A 50 -6.60 -14.11 5.60
N SER A 51 -6.90 -12.88 6.01
CA SER A 51 -7.95 -12.57 6.96
C SER A 51 -8.95 -11.57 6.41
N ASN A 52 -10.21 -11.80 6.74
CA ASN A 52 -11.30 -10.85 6.59
C ASN A 52 -11.71 -10.18 7.92
N ASN A 53 -11.15 -10.64 9.04
CA ASN A 53 -11.46 -10.16 10.38
C ASN A 53 -10.26 -10.35 11.31
N PHE A 54 -9.42 -9.32 11.36
CA PHE A 54 -8.23 -9.28 12.20
C PHE A 54 -8.56 -9.39 13.70
N GLU A 55 -9.68 -8.83 14.15
CA GLU A 55 -10.11 -8.90 15.56
C GLU A 55 -10.35 -10.34 16.03
N ARG A 56 -10.75 -11.24 15.11
CA ARG A 56 -10.91 -12.66 15.40
C ARG A 56 -9.59 -13.43 15.26
N ASP A 57 -8.84 -13.17 14.20
CA ASP A 57 -7.72 -14.02 13.81
C ASP A 57 -6.44 -13.72 14.60
N ILE A 58 -6.24 -12.48 15.07
CA ILE A 58 -5.11 -12.12 15.92
C ILE A 58 -5.14 -12.91 17.26
N PRO A 59 -6.25 -12.94 18.03
CA PRO A 59 -6.32 -13.76 19.24
C PRO A 59 -6.06 -15.24 19.00
N ILE A 60 -6.51 -15.80 17.88
CA ILE A 60 -6.26 -17.20 17.50
C ILE A 60 -4.76 -17.45 17.24
N LEU A 61 -4.07 -16.51 16.59
CA LEU A 61 -2.62 -16.61 16.44
C LEU A 61 -1.92 -16.48 17.79
N ARG A 62 -2.39 -15.59 18.66
CA ARG A 62 -1.86 -15.44 20.03
C ARG A 62 -2.03 -16.71 20.87
N SER A 63 -3.17 -17.41 20.79
CA SER A 63 -3.36 -18.69 21.49
C SER A 63 -2.35 -19.74 21.02
N LYS A 64 -1.97 -19.72 19.75
CA LYS A 64 -0.93 -20.59 19.17
C LYS A 64 0.51 -20.14 19.46
N SER A 65 0.70 -19.22 20.41
CA SER A 65 2.00 -18.65 20.82
C SER A 65 2.67 -17.81 19.74
N TYR A 66 1.92 -17.22 18.82
CA TYR A 66 2.44 -16.22 17.89
C TYR A 66 2.25 -14.81 18.44
N VAL A 67 3.31 -14.01 18.45
CA VAL A 67 3.26 -12.60 18.85
C VAL A 67 3.56 -11.69 17.68
N ALA A 68 2.74 -10.64 17.57
CA ALA A 68 2.88 -9.63 16.54
C ALA A 68 4.12 -8.77 16.81
N ILE A 69 5.04 -8.71 15.86
CA ILE A 69 6.26 -7.90 15.94
C ILE A 69 6.10 -6.53 15.28
N GLY A 70 5.11 -6.40 14.39
CA GLY A 70 4.80 -5.16 13.70
C GLY A 70 3.64 -5.35 12.74
N ALA A 71 3.23 -4.24 12.13
CA ALA A 71 2.19 -4.22 11.13
C ALA A 71 2.49 -3.20 10.03
N SER A 72 1.94 -3.44 8.85
CA SER A 72 1.89 -2.50 7.75
C SER A 72 0.43 -2.22 7.43
N SER A 73 0.04 -0.95 7.38
CA SER A 73 -1.33 -0.56 7.04
C SER A 73 -1.31 0.66 6.13
N PHE A 74 -2.00 0.60 5.00
CA PHE A 74 -2.02 1.66 3.99
C PHE A 74 -3.24 1.60 3.08
N ASN A 75 -3.61 2.75 2.51
CA ASN A 75 -4.59 2.84 1.43
C ASN A 75 -3.87 3.14 0.10
N GLY A 76 -4.04 2.28 -0.90
CA GLY A 76 -3.26 2.32 -2.13
C GLY A 76 -3.86 1.52 -3.28
N GLY A 77 -3.13 1.44 -4.39
CA GLY A 77 -3.40 0.39 -5.39
C GLY A 77 -3.22 -0.99 -4.76
N PHE A 78 -3.89 -2.00 -5.30
CA PHE A 78 -3.76 -3.37 -4.81
C PHE A 78 -2.30 -3.84 -4.90
N GLU A 79 -1.77 -4.34 -3.80
CA GLU A 79 -0.40 -4.81 -3.64
C GLU A 79 -0.39 -6.34 -3.52
N GLU A 80 0.46 -7.01 -4.30
CA GLU A 80 0.53 -8.48 -4.26
C GLU A 80 0.99 -8.99 -2.88
N THR A 81 0.41 -10.10 -2.43
CA THR A 81 0.75 -10.75 -1.14
C THR A 81 2.21 -11.22 -1.08
N LYS A 82 2.85 -11.45 -2.24
CA LYS A 82 4.30 -11.73 -2.34
C LYS A 82 5.16 -10.62 -1.72
N ASN A 83 4.70 -9.37 -1.82
CA ASN A 83 5.40 -8.22 -1.26
C ASN A 83 5.32 -8.21 0.27
N ALA A 84 4.21 -8.68 0.85
CA ALA A 84 4.10 -8.91 2.29
C ALA A 84 5.03 -10.04 2.76
N ILE A 85 5.11 -11.16 2.00
CA ILE A 85 6.06 -12.25 2.28
C ILE A 85 7.52 -11.75 2.22
N ALA A 86 7.85 -10.92 1.23
CA ALA A 86 9.19 -10.34 1.12
C ALA A 86 9.53 -9.47 2.34
N GLN A 87 8.58 -8.67 2.82
CA GLN A 87 8.76 -7.88 4.04
C GLN A 87 8.92 -8.78 5.29
N ALA A 88 8.12 -9.84 5.40
CA ALA A 88 8.21 -10.82 6.48
C ALA A 88 9.58 -11.50 6.57
N LYS A 89 10.18 -11.84 5.43
CA LYS A 89 11.55 -12.38 5.37
C LYS A 89 12.60 -11.39 5.88
N ILE A 90 12.43 -10.10 5.62
CA ILE A 90 13.38 -9.06 6.07
C ILE A 90 13.36 -8.92 7.59
N ILE A 91 12.17 -8.97 8.19
CA ILE A 91 11.98 -8.81 9.64
C ILE A 91 12.14 -10.12 10.42
N GLY A 92 12.19 -11.27 9.73
CA GLY A 92 12.30 -12.60 10.35
C GLY A 92 10.97 -13.15 10.90
N ALA A 93 9.83 -12.70 10.37
CA ALA A 93 8.51 -13.19 10.77
C ALA A 93 8.22 -14.58 10.20
N THR A 94 7.64 -15.44 11.04
CA THR A 94 7.26 -16.81 10.69
C THR A 94 5.89 -16.87 10.03
N VAL A 95 4.96 -16.02 10.46
CA VAL A 95 3.58 -15.96 9.95
C VAL A 95 3.24 -14.52 9.57
N VAL A 96 2.52 -14.36 8.47
CA VAL A 96 2.00 -13.07 7.99
C VAL A 96 0.50 -13.18 7.83
N LEU A 97 -0.24 -12.33 8.54
CA LEU A 97 -1.69 -12.21 8.38
C LEU A 97 -1.97 -11.00 7.50
N VAL A 98 -2.49 -11.22 6.29
CA VAL A 98 -2.80 -10.15 5.32
C VAL A 98 -4.29 -10.01 5.10
N GLY A 99 -4.73 -8.80 4.80
CA GLY A 99 -6.12 -8.50 4.49
C GLY A 99 -6.19 -7.30 3.57
N SER A 100 -7.15 -7.33 2.64
CA SER A 100 -7.38 -6.22 1.73
C SER A 100 -8.87 -5.97 1.58
N ARG A 101 -9.26 -4.69 1.59
CA ARG A 101 -10.65 -4.26 1.42
C ARG A 101 -10.71 -3.14 0.40
N TYR A 102 -11.52 -3.31 -0.64
CA TYR A 102 -11.77 -2.26 -1.61
C TYR A 102 -12.41 -1.04 -0.93
N THR A 103 -11.90 0.15 -1.21
CA THR A 103 -12.46 1.40 -0.67
C THR A 103 -13.25 2.17 -1.71
N ASN A 104 -12.60 2.55 -2.81
CA ASN A 104 -13.19 3.39 -3.85
C ASN A 104 -12.35 3.33 -5.13
N THR A 105 -12.90 3.88 -6.21
CA THR A 105 -12.16 4.12 -7.45
C THR A 105 -11.94 5.62 -7.56
N GLN A 106 -10.68 6.03 -7.66
CA GLN A 106 -10.30 7.42 -7.90
C GLN A 106 -10.15 7.61 -9.41
N THR A 107 -10.93 8.53 -9.96
CA THR A 107 -10.86 8.92 -11.36
C THR A 107 -10.17 10.27 -11.46
N THR A 108 -9.07 10.32 -12.21
CA THR A 108 -8.32 11.56 -12.45
C THR A 108 -8.27 11.80 -13.95
N THR A 109 -8.78 12.97 -14.36
CA THR A 109 -8.71 13.43 -15.75
C THR A 109 -7.64 14.50 -15.84
N SER A 110 -6.70 14.33 -16.76
CA SER A 110 -5.65 15.30 -17.05
C SER A 110 -5.60 15.57 -18.55
N THR A 111 -5.06 16.72 -18.94
CA THR A 111 -5.01 17.14 -20.33
C THR A 111 -3.59 17.00 -20.86
N LEU A 112 -3.43 16.23 -21.93
CA LEU A 112 -2.21 16.22 -22.71
C LEU A 112 -2.29 17.33 -23.77
N LEU A 113 -1.35 18.28 -23.73
CA LEU A 113 -1.26 19.35 -24.71
C LEU A 113 -0.32 18.91 -25.84
N LEU A 114 -0.86 18.77 -27.04
CA LEU A 114 -0.12 18.39 -28.25
C LEU A 114 0.02 19.63 -29.17
N PRO A 115 1.19 19.88 -29.77
CA PRO A 115 1.33 20.91 -30.80
C PRO A 115 0.45 20.58 -32.02
N ASN A 116 -0.33 21.55 -32.49
CA ASN A 116 -1.13 21.44 -33.71
C ASN A 116 -0.92 22.69 -34.57
N ASN A 117 0.16 22.67 -35.35
CA ASN A 117 0.51 23.77 -36.23
C ASN A 117 -0.13 23.55 -37.60
N GLN A 118 -0.84 24.56 -38.11
CA GLN A 118 -1.46 24.53 -39.43
C GLN A 118 -0.83 25.61 -40.32
N THR A 119 -0.32 25.22 -41.48
CA THR A 119 0.20 26.15 -42.49
C THR A 119 -0.83 26.31 -43.60
N THR A 120 -1.37 27.53 -43.73
CA THR A 120 -2.32 27.90 -44.79
C THR A 120 -1.58 28.59 -45.92
N TYR A 121 -1.85 28.16 -47.15
CA TYR A 121 -1.33 28.76 -48.38
C TYR A 121 -2.35 29.74 -48.94
N GLN A 122 -1.93 30.98 -49.21
CA GLN A 122 -2.76 32.00 -49.81
C GLN A 122 -2.18 32.42 -51.16
N THR A 123 -3.01 32.46 -52.19
CA THR A 123 -2.66 32.96 -53.52
C THR A 123 -3.69 33.99 -53.95
N GLY A 124 -3.24 35.16 -54.39
CA GLY A 124 -4.12 36.22 -54.86
C GLY A 124 -3.57 36.86 -56.13
N THR A 125 -4.47 37.37 -56.96
CA THR A 125 -4.12 38.11 -58.17
C THR A 125 -4.62 39.55 -58.04
N ALA A 126 -3.71 40.51 -58.15
CA ALA A 126 -4.05 41.93 -58.21
C ALA A 126 -4.01 42.39 -59.68
N ASN A 127 -5.10 43.01 -60.12
CA ASN A 127 -5.22 43.56 -61.47
C ASN A 127 -5.19 45.08 -61.40
N SER A 128 -4.26 45.70 -62.12
CA SER A 128 -4.18 47.15 -62.30
C SER A 128 -4.48 47.48 -63.75
N ASN A 129 -5.42 48.40 -63.99
CA ASN A 129 -5.66 48.99 -65.29
C ASN A 129 -5.16 50.44 -65.26
N THR A 130 -4.13 50.74 -66.04
CA THR A 130 -3.63 52.10 -66.20
C THR A 130 -4.07 52.64 -67.56
N THR A 131 -4.77 53.76 -67.55
CA THR A 131 -5.14 54.49 -68.76
C THR A 131 -4.23 55.69 -68.88
N TYR A 132 -3.56 55.84 -70.02
CA TYR A 132 -2.68 56.97 -70.27
C TYR A 132 -3.05 57.64 -71.61
N ASN A 133 -2.83 58.95 -71.65
CA ASN A 133 -3.16 59.76 -72.82
C ASN A 133 -1.87 60.03 -73.61
N ASN A 134 -1.84 59.62 -74.89
CA ASN A 134 -0.72 59.90 -75.77
C ASN A 134 -0.92 61.25 -76.47
N SER A 135 -0.18 62.26 -76.01
CA SER A 135 -0.29 63.66 -76.46
C SER A 135 0.04 63.88 -77.94
N LEU A 136 0.66 62.91 -78.62
CA LEU A 136 1.06 63.04 -80.03
C LEU A 136 -0.02 62.58 -81.04
N SER A 137 -1.03 61.81 -80.61
CA SER A 137 -1.96 61.10 -81.52
C SER A 137 -3.44 61.18 -81.11
N SER A 138 -3.80 61.94 -80.07
CA SER A 138 -5.18 62.05 -79.56
C SER A 138 -5.89 60.69 -79.34
N SER A 139 -5.12 59.65 -78.98
CA SER A 139 -5.61 58.28 -78.80
C SER A 139 -5.46 57.86 -77.34
N LEU A 140 -6.51 57.29 -76.76
CA LEU A 140 -6.54 56.80 -75.39
C LEU A 140 -6.08 55.34 -75.35
N GLY A 141 -4.97 55.06 -74.66
CA GLY A 141 -4.43 53.72 -74.48
C GLY A 141 -4.71 53.17 -73.08
N THR A 142 -4.99 51.87 -72.96
CA THR A 142 -5.14 51.19 -71.67
C THR A 142 -4.16 50.02 -71.60
N ALA A 143 -3.39 49.94 -70.52
CA ALA A 143 -2.56 48.80 -70.18
C ALA A 143 -3.14 48.09 -68.95
N LYS A 144 -3.22 46.75 -69.02
CA LYS A 144 -3.63 45.91 -67.90
C LYS A 144 -2.44 45.10 -67.41
N THR A 145 -2.08 45.27 -66.15
CA THR A 145 -1.02 44.51 -65.49
C THR A 145 -1.65 43.62 -64.42
N THR A 146 -1.43 42.32 -64.53
CA THR A 146 -1.86 41.34 -63.53
C THR A 146 -0.63 40.84 -62.76
N THR A 147 -0.61 41.02 -61.46
CA THR A 147 0.43 40.48 -60.58
C THR A 147 -0.17 39.38 -59.71
N THR A 148 0.55 38.27 -59.55
CA THR A 148 0.16 37.17 -58.68
C THR A 148 1.08 37.19 -57.48
N TYR A 149 0.51 37.07 -56.27
CA TYR A 149 1.29 36.92 -55.05
C TYR A 149 0.91 35.61 -54.36
N ASN A 150 1.93 34.96 -53.79
CA ASN A 150 1.80 33.72 -53.04
C ASN A 150 2.42 33.97 -51.67
N GLY A 151 1.69 33.60 -50.62
CA GLY A 151 2.14 33.71 -49.23
C GLY A 151 1.71 32.50 -48.43
N THR A 152 2.41 32.26 -47.32
CA THR A 152 2.06 31.22 -46.35
C THR A 152 1.89 31.85 -44.98
N SER A 153 0.88 31.42 -44.24
CA SER A 153 0.70 31.77 -42.84
C SER A 153 0.69 30.50 -42.00
N THR A 154 1.59 30.40 -41.03
CA THR A 154 1.62 29.28 -40.08
C THR A 154 0.98 29.72 -38.78
N THR A 155 -0.15 29.11 -38.44
CA THR A 155 -0.81 29.29 -37.16
C THR A 155 -0.30 28.23 -36.20
N TYR A 156 0.39 28.68 -35.14
CA TYR A 156 0.84 27.82 -34.05
C TYR A 156 -0.32 27.62 -33.07
N GLY A 157 -0.78 26.38 -32.94
CA GLY A 157 -1.89 26.00 -32.09
C GLY A 157 -1.50 24.89 -31.11
N THR A 158 -2.29 24.74 -30.06
CA THR A 158 -2.22 23.58 -29.16
C THR A 158 -3.56 22.85 -29.20
N GLN A 159 -3.51 21.52 -29.26
CA GLN A 159 -4.67 20.66 -29.14
C GLN A 159 -4.66 20.02 -27.75
N ALA A 160 -5.74 20.25 -27.00
CA ALA A 160 -5.97 19.63 -25.70
C ALA A 160 -6.63 18.26 -25.90
N VAL A 161 -5.92 17.18 -25.56
CA VAL A 161 -6.44 15.81 -25.56
C VAL A 161 -6.60 15.36 -24.10
N PRO A 162 -7.84 15.27 -23.57
CA PRO A 162 -8.06 14.77 -22.22
C PRO A 162 -7.79 13.27 -22.19
N PHE A 163 -7.09 12.81 -21.14
CA PHE A 163 -6.98 11.40 -20.81
C PHE A 163 -7.46 11.19 -19.37
N THR A 164 -8.22 10.13 -19.17
CA THR A 164 -8.80 9.77 -17.88
C THR A 164 -8.18 8.47 -17.38
N VAL A 165 -7.66 8.50 -16.16
CA VAL A 165 -7.11 7.33 -15.48
C VAL A 165 -8.04 6.96 -14.33
N ASN A 166 -8.40 5.68 -14.25
CA ASN A 166 -9.16 5.12 -13.15
C ASN A 166 -8.24 4.23 -12.31
N GLN A 167 -8.13 4.53 -11.02
CA GLN A 167 -7.33 3.75 -10.09
C GLN A 167 -8.21 3.23 -8.94
N ARG A 168 -8.31 1.91 -8.82
CA ARG A 168 -8.95 1.27 -7.66
C ARG A 168 -8.05 1.39 -6.44
N ARG A 169 -8.63 1.78 -5.31
CA ARG A 169 -7.98 1.90 -4.01
C ARG A 169 -8.48 0.83 -3.07
N TYR A 170 -7.56 0.35 -2.23
CA TYR A 170 -7.77 -0.69 -1.24
C TYR A 170 -7.11 -0.29 0.07
N ASP A 171 -7.83 -0.47 1.18
CA ASP A 171 -7.26 -0.54 2.52
C ASP A 171 -6.57 -1.90 2.63
N GLN A 172 -5.28 -1.90 2.87
CA GLN A 172 -4.45 -3.09 2.94
C GLN A 172 -3.72 -3.11 4.27
N GLU A 173 -3.75 -4.27 4.91
CA GLU A 173 -3.14 -4.49 6.21
C GLU A 173 -2.39 -5.82 6.22
N ALA A 174 -1.20 -5.81 6.82
CA ALA A 174 -0.42 -7.00 7.09
C ALA A 174 0.13 -6.94 8.50
N ILE A 175 -0.11 -7.99 9.28
CA ILE A 175 0.43 -8.14 10.63
C ILE A 175 1.44 -9.29 10.60
N TYR A 176 2.61 -9.04 11.16
CA TYR A 176 3.73 -9.97 11.12
C TYR A 176 3.94 -10.58 12.48
N PHE A 177 4.08 -11.89 12.52
CA PHE A 177 4.18 -12.64 13.75
C PHE A 177 5.45 -13.50 13.82
N VAL A 178 5.97 -13.65 15.03
CA VAL A 178 7.02 -14.62 15.37
C VAL A 178 6.48 -15.59 16.41
N LYS A 179 7.03 -16.80 16.44
CA LYS A 179 6.61 -17.82 17.41
C LYS A 179 7.41 -17.66 18.70
N ILE A 180 6.75 -17.62 19.84
CA ILE A 180 7.40 -17.69 21.14
C ILE A 180 7.80 -19.14 21.42
N THR A 181 9.03 -19.36 21.85
CA THR A 181 9.57 -20.66 22.28
C THR A 181 9.71 -20.77 23.79
N GLN A 182 9.47 -19.68 24.53
CA GLN A 182 9.45 -19.68 25.99
C GLN A 182 8.44 -20.69 26.52
N LYS A 183 8.89 -21.50 27.49
CA LYS A 183 7.98 -22.35 28.26
C LYS A 183 7.24 -21.51 29.30
N PHE A 184 5.93 -21.37 29.11
CA PHE A 184 5.08 -20.73 30.11
C PHE A 184 4.87 -21.66 31.30
N LYS A 185 4.88 -21.12 32.53
CA LYS A 185 4.57 -21.90 33.74
C LYS A 185 3.11 -22.34 33.76
N PHE A 186 2.20 -21.38 33.60
CA PHE A 186 0.76 -21.63 33.51
C PHE A 186 0.23 -21.56 32.09
N GLY A 187 0.81 -20.68 31.27
CA GLY A 187 0.36 -20.48 29.88
C GLY A 187 -0.88 -19.61 29.75
N VAL A 188 -0.96 -18.55 30.57
CA VAL A 188 -1.95 -17.50 30.44
C VAL A 188 -1.27 -16.16 30.29
N HIS A 189 -1.89 -15.26 29.52
CA HIS A 189 -1.58 -13.84 29.53
C HIS A 189 -2.66 -13.10 30.32
N LEU A 190 -2.23 -12.30 31.28
CA LEU A 190 -3.12 -11.56 32.18
C LEU A 190 -3.12 -10.08 31.83
N ILE A 191 -4.29 -9.45 31.92
CA ILE A 191 -4.45 -8.00 31.84
C ILE A 191 -5.23 -7.46 33.04
N ASP A 192 -5.00 -6.19 33.35
CA ASP A 192 -5.71 -5.50 34.43
C ASP A 192 -7.17 -5.27 34.06
N LEU A 193 -8.04 -5.30 35.07
CA LEU A 193 -9.45 -4.96 34.91
C LEU A 193 -9.63 -3.48 34.62
N THR A 194 -10.39 -3.18 33.56
CA THR A 194 -10.87 -1.82 33.26
C THR A 194 -11.91 -1.37 34.29
N PRO A 195 -12.15 -0.05 34.47
CA PRO A 195 -13.19 0.45 35.38
C PRO A 195 -14.58 -0.16 35.13
N GLU A 196 -14.93 -0.36 33.86
CA GLU A 196 -16.18 -0.98 33.43
C GLU A 196 -16.26 -2.45 33.87
N GLN A 197 -15.18 -3.21 33.69
CA GLN A 197 -15.10 -4.61 34.14
C GLN A 197 -15.14 -4.73 35.66
N ARG A 198 -14.49 -3.80 36.38
CA ARG A 198 -14.53 -3.78 37.86
C ARG A 198 -15.94 -3.58 38.38
N SER A 199 -16.70 -2.68 37.74
CA SER A 199 -18.12 -2.48 38.04
C SER A 199 -18.93 -3.73 37.72
N LYS A 200 -18.75 -4.30 36.52
CA LYS A 200 -19.46 -5.50 36.06
C LYS A 200 -19.25 -6.73 36.94
N TYR A 201 -18.02 -6.94 37.42
CA TYR A 201 -17.67 -8.07 38.29
C TYR A 201 -17.77 -7.73 39.78
N GLU A 202 -18.24 -6.52 40.13
CA GLU A 202 -18.36 -6.00 41.50
C GLU A 202 -17.06 -6.15 42.30
N ARG A 203 -15.91 -5.92 41.64
CA ARG A 203 -14.60 -6.18 42.21
C ARG A 203 -13.51 -5.27 41.65
N ASN A 204 -12.70 -4.70 42.54
CA ASN A 204 -11.58 -3.83 42.17
C ASN A 204 -10.27 -4.59 41.87
N THR A 205 -10.12 -5.81 42.37
CA THR A 205 -8.89 -6.60 42.30
C THR A 205 -9.05 -7.86 41.45
N GLY A 206 -7.94 -8.37 40.94
CA GLY A 206 -7.90 -9.57 40.12
C GLY A 206 -7.24 -9.28 38.79
N ALA A 207 -7.12 -10.31 37.96
CA ALA A 207 -6.57 -10.19 36.62
C ALA A 207 -7.44 -10.94 35.62
N LEU A 208 -7.77 -10.29 34.50
CA LEU A 208 -8.51 -10.92 33.43
C LEU A 208 -7.57 -11.79 32.60
N ILE A 209 -8.02 -13.00 32.26
CA ILE A 209 -7.30 -13.89 31.36
C ILE A 209 -7.57 -13.44 29.92
N ASP A 210 -6.57 -12.81 29.30
CA ASP A 210 -6.63 -12.27 27.94
C ASP A 210 -6.31 -13.35 26.89
N VAL A 211 -5.30 -14.17 27.15
CA VAL A 211 -4.92 -15.29 26.27
C VAL A 211 -4.66 -16.53 27.08
N VAL A 212 -5.10 -17.67 26.56
CA VAL A 212 -4.70 -19.00 27.01
C VAL A 212 -3.90 -19.64 25.88
N PHE A 213 -2.64 -20.00 26.16
CA PHE A 213 -1.77 -20.60 25.16
C PHE A 213 -2.13 -22.08 24.95
N GLU A 214 -2.29 -22.50 23.70
CA GLU A 214 -2.63 -23.87 23.33
C GLU A 214 -1.56 -24.86 23.82
N GLY A 215 -2.01 -26.00 24.36
CA GLY A 215 -1.13 -27.04 24.92
C GLY A 215 -0.50 -26.69 26.27
N SER A 216 -0.79 -25.52 26.84
CA SER A 216 -0.32 -25.14 28.18
C SER A 216 -1.09 -25.82 29.31
N PRO A 217 -0.57 -25.81 30.56
CA PRO A 217 -1.30 -26.33 31.71
C PRO A 217 -2.67 -25.68 31.91
N ALA A 218 -2.80 -24.37 31.68
CA ALA A 218 -4.09 -23.67 31.76
C ALA A 218 -5.08 -24.16 30.70
N PHE A 219 -4.62 -24.32 29.45
CA PHE A 219 -5.44 -24.87 28.36
C PHE A 219 -5.94 -26.28 28.69
N ASN A 220 -5.04 -27.16 29.16
CA ASN A 220 -5.38 -28.53 29.54
C ASN A 220 -6.27 -28.60 30.79
N SER A 221 -6.38 -27.50 31.55
CA SER A 221 -7.23 -27.37 32.73
C SER A 221 -8.58 -26.70 32.43
N ASN A 222 -8.91 -26.48 31.14
CA ASN A 222 -10.13 -25.79 30.69
C ASN A 222 -10.28 -24.34 31.18
N VAL A 223 -9.16 -23.65 31.41
CA VAL A 223 -9.18 -22.20 31.62
C VAL A 223 -9.52 -21.52 30.30
N LEU A 224 -10.41 -20.53 30.33
CA LEU A 224 -10.89 -19.83 29.15
C LEU A 224 -10.45 -18.37 29.13
N THR A 225 -10.31 -17.81 27.92
CA THR A 225 -10.19 -16.37 27.75
C THR A 225 -11.46 -15.69 28.28
N GLY A 226 -11.29 -14.62 29.05
CA GLY A 226 -12.36 -13.90 29.73
C GLY A 226 -12.61 -14.35 31.17
N ASP A 227 -12.02 -15.46 31.61
CA ASP A 227 -12.05 -15.87 33.02
C ASP A 227 -11.34 -14.84 33.90
N LEU A 228 -11.82 -14.71 35.15
CA LEU A 228 -11.25 -13.80 36.14
C LEU A 228 -10.40 -14.55 37.15
N LEU A 229 -9.10 -14.24 37.19
CA LEU A 229 -8.20 -14.77 38.19
C LEU A 229 -8.27 -13.93 39.47
N ILE A 230 -8.80 -14.54 40.54
CA ILE A 230 -9.00 -13.89 41.85
C ILE A 230 -7.93 -14.25 42.89
N SER A 231 -7.40 -15.47 42.85
CA SER A 231 -6.39 -15.96 43.80
C SER A 231 -5.59 -17.13 43.21
N VAL A 232 -4.38 -17.33 43.73
CA VAL A 232 -3.52 -18.50 43.46
C VAL A 232 -3.01 -19.02 44.80
N ASP A 233 -3.21 -20.31 45.07
CA ASP A 233 -2.86 -20.96 46.34
C ASP A 233 -3.41 -20.20 47.58
N GLY A 234 -4.63 -19.67 47.47
CA GLY A 234 -5.27 -18.87 48.51
C GLY A 234 -4.76 -17.43 48.64
N ILE A 235 -3.72 -17.03 47.89
CA ILE A 235 -3.20 -15.66 47.87
C ILE A 235 -3.97 -14.84 46.84
N LEU A 236 -4.54 -13.72 47.26
CA LEU A 236 -5.29 -12.82 46.39
C LEU A 236 -4.42 -12.21 45.28
N VAL A 237 -4.97 -12.18 44.07
CA VAL A 237 -4.39 -11.46 42.94
C VAL A 237 -4.96 -10.06 42.91
N ASN A 238 -4.09 -9.05 42.96
CA ASN A 238 -4.50 -7.65 42.94
C ASN A 238 -4.58 -7.09 41.51
N ASN A 239 -3.64 -7.47 40.65
CA ASN A 239 -3.50 -7.01 39.27
C ASN A 239 -2.78 -8.08 38.42
N SER A 240 -2.59 -7.79 37.13
CA SER A 240 -1.92 -8.65 36.13
C SER A 240 -0.43 -8.89 36.39
N GLN A 241 0.21 -8.03 37.19
CA GLN A 241 1.65 -8.06 37.46
C GLN A 241 2.01 -9.03 38.60
N ASN A 242 1.37 -10.20 38.66
CA ASN A 242 1.70 -11.20 39.67
C ASN A 242 2.92 -12.03 39.24
N PRO A 243 4.09 -11.88 39.89
CA PRO A 243 5.35 -12.51 39.47
C PRO A 243 5.33 -14.04 39.58
N LYS A 244 4.35 -14.63 40.28
CA LYS A 244 4.17 -16.08 40.32
C LYS A 244 3.64 -16.65 39.00
N ILE A 245 2.97 -15.84 38.19
CA ILE A 245 2.15 -16.29 37.05
C ILE A 245 2.75 -15.83 35.72
N ASN A 246 3.15 -14.56 35.66
CA ASN A 246 3.83 -13.98 34.51
C ASN A 246 5.30 -13.74 34.87
N PRO A 247 6.27 -14.55 34.39
CA PRO A 247 7.64 -14.07 34.32
C PRO A 247 7.65 -12.89 33.35
N THR A 248 7.84 -11.69 33.88
CA THR A 248 7.87 -10.43 33.12
C THR A 248 8.88 -10.49 31.99
N TYR A 249 8.51 -9.93 30.84
CA TYR A 249 9.36 -9.69 29.66
C TYR A 249 10.50 -8.73 29.97
#